data_AF-A0AA43A5I9-F1
#
_entry.id   AF-A0AA43A5I9-F1
#
_cell.length_a   1.000
_cell.length_b   1.000
_cell.length_c   1.000
_cell.angle_alpha   90.00
_cell.angle_beta   90.00
_cell.angle_gamma   90.00
#
_symmetry.space_group_name_H-M   'P 1'
#
loop_
_entity.id
_entity.type
_entity.pdbx_description
1 polymer ?
#
loop_
_entity_poly.entity_id
_entity_poly.type
_entity_poly.pdbx_seq_one_letter_code
_entity_poly.pdbx_strand_id
1 'polypeptide(L)'
;MSAKQILITLMMVLAFFATSSLLLAAEMPEQVSLDSMVALFDGVEFDHAMHTDLGEDCSACHHHTTGTGTIDERCVRCHADSNEVASVGCRECHLANPFSAENINKEALDRYQFHIDTPGLKAAYHWNCVGCHEEMDGPTDCQDCHARTPEGDAFYHHDAKDLSAAGTSGH
;
A
#
# COMPACT_ATOMS: atom_id res chain seq x y z
N MET A 1 37.64 4.45 42.09
CA MET A 1 36.23 4.85 42.25
C MET A 1 35.68 4.21 43.50
N SER A 2 34.93 4.93 44.34
CA SER A 2 34.28 4.32 45.50
C SER A 2 33.09 3.45 45.07
N ALA A 3 32.68 2.50 45.91
CA ALA A 3 31.51 1.65 45.64
C ALA A 3 30.25 2.47 45.30
N LYS A 4 30.12 3.66 45.91
CA LYS A 4 29.04 4.61 45.65
C LYS A 4 29.12 5.21 44.25
N GLN A 5 30.33 5.50 43.76
CA GLN A 5 30.55 6.01 42.40
C GLN A 5 30.24 4.94 41.35
N ILE A 6 30.65 3.68 41.59
CA ILE A 6 30.34 2.55 40.69
C ILE A 6 28.83 2.35 40.55
N LEU A 7 28.10 2.38 41.68
CA LEU A 7 26.65 2.22 41.70
C LEU A 7 25.92 3.34 40.94
N ILE A 8 26.37 4.59 41.09
CA ILE A 8 25.80 5.74 40.39
C ILE A 8 26.03 5.65 38.87
N THR A 9 27.24 5.27 38.43
CA THR A 9 27.50 5.06 37.00
C THR A 9 26.68 3.92 36.42
N LEU A 10 26.52 2.80 37.14
CA LEU A 10 25.69 1.67 36.70
C LEU A 10 24.22 2.08 36.56
N MET A 11 23.68 2.85 37.49
CA MET A 11 22.31 3.37 37.39
C MET A 11 22.14 4.35 36.24
N MET A 12 23.10 5.24 35.99
CA MET A 12 23.03 6.17 34.85
C MET A 12 23.13 5.46 33.50
N VAL A 13 23.99 4.44 33.39
CA VAL A 13 24.09 3.61 32.19
C VAL A 13 22.79 2.84 31.97
N LEU A 14 22.23 2.20 33.00
CA LEU A 14 20.95 1.48 32.90
C LEU A 14 19.79 2.41 32.50
N ALA A 15 19.75 3.62 33.06
CA ALA A 15 18.76 4.64 32.72
C ALA A 15 18.91 5.09 31.25
N PHE A 16 20.14 5.27 30.76
CA PHE A 16 20.40 5.64 29.37
C PHE A 16 19.98 4.53 28.39
N PHE A 17 20.26 3.27 28.73
CA PHE A 17 19.81 2.11 27.93
C PHE A 17 18.28 1.95 27.96
N ALA A 18 17.62 2.19 29.10
CA ALA A 18 16.16 2.15 29.21
C ALA A 18 15.47 3.27 28.44
N THR A 19 16.02 4.49 28.41
CA THR A 19 15.48 5.59 27.60
C THR A 19 15.72 5.37 26.11
N SER A 20 16.84 4.75 25.74
CA SER A 20 17.14 4.48 24.32
C SER A 20 16.27 3.37 23.73
N SER A 21 15.82 2.42 24.54
CA SER A 21 14.94 1.32 24.10
C SER A 21 13.47 1.75 23.97
N LEU A 22 13.07 2.86 24.59
CA LEU A 22 11.72 3.43 24.42
C LEU A 22 11.58 4.27 23.13
N LEU A 23 12.69 4.65 22.49
CA LEU A 23 12.71 5.51 21.31
C LEU A 23 12.61 4.75 19.97
N LEU A 24 12.50 3.42 19.98
CA LEU A 24 12.43 2.57 18.77
C LEU A 24 11.06 1.90 18.59
N ALA A 25 9.97 2.54 19.03
CA ALA A 25 8.68 2.25 18.41
C ALA A 25 8.66 3.04 17.10
N ALA A 26 8.69 2.35 15.95
CA ALA A 26 8.44 3.00 14.67
C ALA A 26 7.05 3.64 14.75
N GLU A 27 7.02 4.97 14.80
CA GLU A 27 5.78 5.73 14.77
C GLU A 27 5.14 5.53 13.40
N MET A 28 3.94 4.94 13.37
CA MET A 28 3.16 4.82 12.14
C MET A 28 2.73 6.21 11.71
N PRO A 29 2.85 6.56 10.42
CA PRO A 29 2.43 7.87 9.95
C PRO A 29 0.92 8.05 10.13
N GLU A 30 0.49 9.25 10.51
CA GLU A 30 -0.95 9.56 10.58
C GLU A 30 -1.57 9.64 9.19
N GLN A 31 -0.83 10.18 8.21
CA GLN A 31 -1.28 10.35 6.83
C GLN A 31 -0.15 9.98 5.86
N VAL A 32 -0.50 9.41 4.71
CA VAL A 32 0.44 8.97 3.68
C VAL A 32 -0.06 9.42 2.31
N SER A 33 0.82 10.00 1.50
CA SER A 33 0.50 10.32 0.10
C SER A 33 0.79 9.11 -0.80
N LEU A 34 -0.21 8.70 -1.58
CA LEU A 34 -0.10 7.65 -2.60
C LEU A 34 0.01 8.29 -3.99
N ASP A 35 1.22 8.70 -4.34
CA ASP A 35 1.54 9.52 -5.52
C ASP A 35 2.22 8.74 -6.66
N SER A 36 2.24 7.43 -6.54
CA SER A 36 3.06 6.58 -7.41
C SER A 36 2.60 6.47 -8.87
N MET A 37 1.36 6.90 -9.15
CA MET A 37 0.71 6.77 -10.46
C MET A 37 -0.10 8.02 -10.85
N VAL A 38 0.49 9.21 -10.68
CA VAL A 38 -0.17 10.51 -10.87
C VAL A 38 -0.27 11.01 -12.32
N ALA A 39 -0.71 10.15 -13.25
CA ALA A 39 -0.79 10.51 -14.67
C ALA A 39 -2.14 11.13 -15.06
N LEU A 40 -3.22 10.35 -14.91
CA LEU A 40 -4.59 10.76 -15.28
C LEU A 40 -5.41 11.25 -14.07
N PHE A 41 -4.88 11.03 -12.87
CA PHE A 41 -5.48 11.41 -11.61
C PHE A 41 -4.37 11.92 -10.68
N ASP A 42 -4.74 12.79 -9.75
CA ASP A 42 -3.85 13.27 -8.70
C ASP A 42 -3.55 12.17 -7.67
N GLY A 43 -2.59 12.43 -6.77
CA GLY A 43 -2.26 11.52 -5.68
C GLY A 43 -3.42 11.40 -4.69
N VAL A 44 -3.51 10.25 -4.01
CA VAL A 44 -4.46 10.05 -2.91
C VAL A 44 -3.77 10.40 -1.60
N GLU A 45 -4.30 11.36 -0.86
CA GLU A 45 -3.92 11.60 0.53
C GLU A 45 -4.68 10.62 1.43
N PHE A 46 -3.98 9.59 1.91
CA PHE A 46 -4.55 8.50 2.68
C PHE A 46 -4.41 8.77 4.18
N ASP A 47 -5.54 8.92 4.87
CA ASP A 47 -5.60 9.05 6.33
C ASP A 47 -5.36 7.68 6.99
N HIS A 48 -4.09 7.33 7.16
CA HIS A 48 -3.67 6.03 7.68
C HIS A 48 -4.20 5.79 9.10
N ALA A 49 -4.14 6.79 9.98
CA ALA A 49 -4.64 6.67 11.36
C ALA A 49 -6.13 6.31 11.39
N MET A 50 -6.96 7.04 10.63
CA MET A 50 -8.40 6.77 10.58
C MET A 50 -8.71 5.38 10.03
N HIS A 51 -8.01 4.94 8.97
CA HIS A 51 -8.24 3.61 8.40
C HIS A 51 -7.76 2.48 9.32
N THR A 52 -6.69 2.68 10.11
CA THR A 52 -6.23 1.67 11.07
C THR A 52 -7.21 1.47 12.23
N ASP A 53 -8.04 2.45 12.56
CA ASP A 53 -9.10 2.30 13.56
C ASP A 53 -10.31 1.50 13.04
N LEU A 54 -10.45 1.39 11.71
CA LEU A 54 -11.53 0.65 11.03
C LEU A 54 -11.11 -0.77 10.64
N GLY A 55 -9.84 -0.98 10.28
CA GLY A 55 -9.30 -2.27 9.88
C GLY A 55 -9.18 -3.27 11.04
N GLU A 56 -9.23 -4.56 10.73
CA GLU A 56 -9.07 -5.61 11.75
C GLU A 56 -7.63 -5.68 12.28
N ASP A 57 -6.64 -5.63 11.37
CA ASP A 57 -5.22 -5.63 11.68
C ASP A 57 -4.39 -4.95 10.58
N CYS A 58 -3.07 -4.85 10.77
CA CYS A 58 -2.18 -4.27 9.77
C CYS A 58 -2.16 -5.06 8.46
N SER A 59 -2.49 -6.35 8.47
CA SER A 59 -2.47 -7.22 7.30
C SER A 59 -3.62 -6.95 6.33
N ALA A 60 -4.69 -6.30 6.81
CA ALA A 60 -5.80 -5.84 5.98
C ALA A 60 -5.34 -4.92 4.83
N CYS A 61 -4.24 -4.19 5.00
CA CYS A 61 -3.61 -3.38 3.94
C CYS A 61 -2.19 -3.86 3.61
N HIS A 62 -1.41 -4.25 4.62
CA HIS A 62 -0.02 -4.67 4.49
C HIS A 62 0.11 -6.20 4.44
N HIS A 63 -0.70 -6.85 3.60
CA HIS A 63 -0.65 -8.29 3.44
C HIS A 63 0.79 -8.73 3.12
N HIS A 64 1.30 -9.71 3.86
CA HIS A 64 2.65 -10.27 3.69
C HIS A 64 3.84 -9.34 3.98
N THR A 65 3.64 -8.13 4.53
CA THR A 65 4.78 -7.21 4.78
C THR A 65 5.02 -6.91 6.26
N THR A 66 3.99 -6.97 7.11
CA THR A 66 4.06 -6.68 8.56
C THR A 66 4.25 -7.92 9.42
N GLY A 67 4.67 -9.05 8.85
CA GLY A 67 5.04 -10.25 9.62
C GLY A 67 3.87 -10.97 10.31
N THR A 68 2.63 -10.57 10.04
CA THR A 68 1.41 -11.26 10.52
C THR A 68 1.17 -12.61 9.83
N GLY A 69 2.02 -12.98 8.88
CA GLY A 69 1.91 -14.22 8.11
C GLY A 69 0.76 -14.19 7.10
N THR A 70 0.40 -15.37 6.59
CA THR A 70 -0.77 -15.57 5.74
C THR A 70 -1.56 -16.75 6.27
N ILE A 71 -2.89 -16.68 6.23
CA ILE A 71 -3.77 -17.80 6.60
C ILE A 71 -4.21 -18.63 5.39
N ASP A 72 -3.88 -18.20 4.16
CA ASP A 72 -4.18 -18.95 2.95
C ASP A 72 -3.34 -20.25 2.91
N GLU A 73 -4.02 -21.40 2.96
CA GLU A 73 -3.41 -22.73 2.95
C GLU A 73 -2.48 -22.95 1.74
N ARG A 74 -2.75 -22.29 0.61
CA ARG A 74 -1.90 -22.33 -0.60
C ARG A 74 -0.57 -21.61 -0.37
N CYS A 75 -0.59 -20.50 0.36
CA CYS A 75 0.56 -19.63 0.58
C CYS A 75 1.42 -20.13 1.76
N VAL A 76 0.81 -20.60 2.85
CA VAL A 76 1.50 -21.11 4.06
C VAL A 76 2.52 -22.21 3.72
N ARG A 77 2.28 -23.01 2.68
CA ARG A 77 3.22 -24.05 2.23
C ARG A 77 4.62 -23.53 1.91
N CYS A 78 4.73 -22.26 1.51
CA CYS A 78 5.99 -21.58 1.23
C CYS A 78 6.29 -20.43 2.20
N HIS A 79 5.25 -19.85 2.83
CA HIS A 79 5.30 -18.65 3.67
C HIS A 79 4.93 -18.91 5.14
N ALA A 80 5.18 -20.12 5.66
CA ALA A 80 4.84 -20.49 7.04
C ALA A 80 5.59 -19.66 8.10
N ASP A 81 6.80 -19.21 7.79
CA ASP A 81 7.70 -18.48 8.70
C ASP A 81 8.09 -17.10 8.14
N SER A 82 7.17 -16.43 7.44
CA SER A 82 7.43 -15.12 6.86
C SER A 82 7.64 -14.05 7.94
N ASN A 83 8.79 -13.40 7.91
CA ASN A 83 9.10 -12.27 8.80
C ASN A 83 8.58 -10.96 8.19
N GLU A 84 8.54 -9.92 9.02
CA GLU A 84 8.43 -8.53 8.56
C GLU A 84 9.47 -8.26 7.46
N VAL A 85 9.03 -7.56 6.40
CA VAL A 85 9.90 -7.17 5.31
C VAL A 85 10.37 -5.72 5.49
N ALA A 86 11.45 -5.34 4.82
CA ALA A 86 12.05 -4.02 4.99
C ALA A 86 11.19 -2.85 4.47
N SER A 87 10.23 -3.10 3.57
CA SER A 87 9.31 -2.08 3.06
C SER A 87 7.89 -2.62 2.99
N VAL A 88 6.96 -1.89 3.57
CA VAL A 88 5.51 -2.18 3.53
C VAL A 88 4.82 -1.55 2.31
N GLY A 89 5.60 -0.92 1.42
CA GLY A 89 5.12 -0.29 0.20
C GLY A 89 4.60 -1.33 -0.81
N CYS A 90 3.48 -1.01 -1.45
CA CYS A 90 2.88 -1.89 -2.44
C CYS A 90 3.78 -2.07 -3.68
N ARG A 91 4.59 -1.07 -4.01
CA ARG A 91 5.33 -0.96 -5.29
C ARG A 91 6.50 -1.91 -5.41
N GLU A 92 6.98 -2.35 -4.26
CA GLU A 92 8.08 -3.27 -4.10
C GLU A 92 7.74 -4.65 -4.65
N CYS A 93 6.45 -5.02 -4.60
CA CYS A 93 5.92 -6.26 -5.18
C CYS A 93 5.01 -6.01 -6.40
N HIS A 94 4.14 -4.99 -6.34
CA HIS A 94 3.18 -4.68 -7.38
C HIS A 94 3.73 -3.66 -8.37
N LEU A 95 3.93 -4.09 -9.61
CA LEU A 95 4.53 -3.27 -10.66
C LEU A 95 3.54 -2.22 -11.20
N ALA A 96 3.99 -0.98 -11.37
CA ALA A 96 3.17 0.07 -12.02
C ALA A 96 2.87 -0.25 -13.48
N ASN A 97 3.83 -0.85 -14.20
CA ASN A 97 3.74 -1.17 -15.62
C ASN A 97 4.03 -2.66 -15.88
N PRO A 98 3.18 -3.60 -15.40
CA PRO A 98 3.49 -5.04 -15.47
C PRO A 98 3.66 -5.53 -16.91
N PHE A 99 3.00 -4.90 -17.89
CA PHE A 99 3.07 -5.27 -19.31
C PHE A 99 4.12 -4.50 -20.12
N SER A 100 5.07 -3.84 -19.47
CA SER A 100 6.20 -3.24 -20.19
C SER A 100 7.09 -4.34 -20.78
N ALA A 101 7.76 -4.06 -21.90
CA ALA A 101 8.68 -5.01 -22.50
C ALA A 101 9.78 -5.46 -21.51
N GLU A 102 10.24 -4.55 -20.64
CA GLU A 102 11.19 -4.86 -19.58
C GLU A 102 10.62 -5.88 -18.59
N ASN A 103 9.42 -5.63 -18.05
CA ASN A 103 8.81 -6.52 -17.05
C ASN A 103 8.42 -7.87 -17.63
N ILE A 104 7.90 -7.91 -18.86
CA ILE A 104 7.62 -9.17 -19.58
C ILE A 104 8.91 -9.97 -19.81
N ASN A 105 10.01 -9.30 -20.20
CA ASN A 105 11.28 -9.97 -20.37
C ASN A 105 11.85 -10.48 -19.05
N LYS A 106 11.71 -9.69 -17.96
CA LYS A 106 12.13 -10.09 -16.62
C LYS A 106 11.35 -11.33 -16.16
N GLU A 107 10.03 -11.32 -16.35
CA GLU A 107 9.16 -12.46 -16.06
C GLU A 107 9.59 -13.67 -16.90
N ALA A 108 9.78 -13.54 -18.21
CA ALA A 108 10.21 -14.65 -19.07
C ALA A 108 11.57 -15.27 -18.69
N LEU A 109 12.43 -14.51 -17.99
CA LEU A 109 13.72 -14.99 -17.48
C LEU A 109 13.63 -15.63 -16.09
N ASP A 110 12.54 -15.39 -15.36
CA ASP A 110 12.35 -16.01 -14.06
C ASP A 110 12.01 -17.49 -14.23
N ARG A 111 12.94 -18.34 -13.80
CA ARG A 111 12.81 -19.80 -13.86
C ARG A 111 11.71 -20.31 -12.91
N TYR A 112 11.40 -19.53 -11.88
CA TYR A 112 10.54 -19.88 -10.77
C TYR A 112 9.40 -18.88 -10.70
N GLN A 113 8.45 -19.01 -11.63
CA GLN A 113 7.20 -18.26 -11.75
C GLN A 113 6.28 -18.49 -10.53
N PHE A 114 6.74 -18.13 -9.34
CA PHE A 114 5.90 -18.03 -8.16
C PHE A 114 5.24 -16.65 -8.14
N HIS A 115 4.09 -16.54 -7.50
CA HIS A 115 3.35 -15.28 -7.37
C HIS A 115 2.92 -14.66 -8.72
N ILE A 116 2.62 -15.49 -9.73
CA ILE A 116 2.07 -15.06 -11.04
C ILE A 116 0.72 -14.36 -10.95
N ASP A 117 0.04 -14.51 -9.81
CA ASP A 117 -1.23 -13.89 -9.47
C ASP A 117 -1.06 -12.52 -8.82
N THR A 118 0.16 -11.99 -8.71
CA THR A 118 0.40 -10.65 -8.19
C THR A 118 -0.14 -9.60 -9.17
N PRO A 119 -1.19 -8.83 -8.80
CA PRO A 119 -1.72 -7.80 -9.67
C PRO A 119 -0.72 -6.66 -9.86
N GLY A 120 -0.87 -5.91 -10.95
CA GLY A 120 -0.21 -4.62 -11.10
C GLY A 120 -0.64 -3.62 -10.02
N LEU A 121 0.18 -2.59 -9.80
CA LEU A 121 0.02 -1.62 -8.71
C LEU A 121 -1.34 -0.93 -8.71
N LYS A 122 -1.86 -0.56 -9.89
CA LYS A 122 -3.20 0.05 -10.02
C LYS A 122 -4.30 -0.88 -9.51
N ALA A 123 -4.24 -2.16 -9.87
CA ALA A 123 -5.21 -3.14 -9.42
C ALA A 123 -5.04 -3.43 -7.92
N ALA A 124 -3.80 -3.49 -7.42
CA ALA A 124 -3.52 -3.66 -5.99
C ALA A 124 -4.17 -2.56 -5.12
N TYR A 125 -4.02 -1.29 -5.49
CA TYR A 125 -4.69 -0.19 -4.77
C TYR A 125 -6.22 -0.31 -4.86
N HIS A 126 -6.77 -0.48 -6.06
CA HIS A 126 -8.23 -0.48 -6.22
C HIS A 126 -8.88 -1.69 -5.53
N TRP A 127 -8.33 -2.89 -5.64
CA TRP A 127 -8.90 -4.05 -4.96
C TRP A 127 -8.84 -3.92 -3.45
N ASN A 128 -7.76 -3.36 -2.90
CA ASN A 128 -7.62 -3.17 -1.47
C ASN A 128 -8.59 -2.08 -0.94
N CYS A 129 -8.57 -0.89 -1.56
CA CYS A 129 -9.35 0.25 -1.09
C CYS A 129 -10.84 0.09 -1.43
N VAL A 130 -11.16 -0.14 -2.71
CA VAL A 130 -12.56 -0.21 -3.17
C VAL A 130 -13.24 -1.47 -2.63
N GLY A 131 -12.52 -2.60 -2.53
CA GLY A 131 -13.10 -3.83 -2.00
C GLY A 131 -13.63 -3.67 -0.57
N CYS A 132 -12.80 -3.11 0.33
CA CYS A 132 -13.24 -2.83 1.70
C CYS A 132 -14.34 -1.75 1.75
N HIS A 133 -14.26 -0.72 0.91
CA HIS A 133 -15.31 0.30 0.83
C HIS A 133 -16.64 -0.26 0.32
N GLU A 134 -16.66 -1.21 -0.61
CA GLU A 134 -17.89 -1.89 -1.05
C GLU A 134 -18.54 -2.68 0.09
N GLU A 135 -17.75 -3.30 0.97
CA GLU A 135 -18.26 -4.05 2.12
C GLU A 135 -18.81 -3.15 3.24
N MET A 136 -18.26 -1.95 3.38
CA MET A 136 -18.59 -1.02 4.47
C MET A 136 -19.41 0.21 4.02
N ASP A 137 -19.93 0.21 2.78
CA ASP A 137 -20.61 1.36 2.16
C ASP A 137 -19.77 2.66 2.18
N GLY A 138 -18.47 2.53 1.96
CA GLY A 138 -17.50 3.64 1.81
C GLY A 138 -17.45 4.24 0.39
N PRO A 139 -16.58 5.23 0.14
CA PRO A 139 -16.49 5.91 -1.15
C PRO A 139 -15.92 4.99 -2.23
N THR A 140 -16.64 4.84 -3.33
CA THR A 140 -16.26 3.98 -4.47
C THR A 140 -16.22 4.71 -5.80
N ASP A 141 -16.69 5.98 -5.85
CA ASP A 141 -16.61 6.78 -7.06
C ASP A 141 -15.16 7.22 -7.33
N CYS A 142 -14.80 7.30 -8.61
CA CYS A 142 -13.41 7.52 -9.03
C CYS A 142 -12.80 8.79 -8.45
N GLN A 143 -13.61 9.82 -8.19
CA GLN A 143 -13.13 11.14 -7.76
C GLN A 143 -13.27 11.37 -6.26
N ASP A 144 -13.80 10.40 -5.51
CA ASP A 144 -13.89 10.50 -4.06
C ASP A 144 -12.53 10.27 -3.39
N CYS A 145 -11.64 9.52 -4.05
CA CYS A 145 -10.30 9.23 -3.56
C CYS A 145 -9.22 10.09 -4.23
N HIS A 146 -9.30 10.30 -5.55
CA HIS A 146 -8.32 11.07 -6.32
C HIS A 146 -9.00 11.91 -7.42
N ALA A 147 -8.64 13.19 -7.51
CA ALA A 147 -9.19 14.07 -8.54
C ALA A 147 -8.63 13.73 -9.94
N ARG A 148 -9.42 13.98 -11.00
CA ARG A 148 -8.91 13.89 -12.37
C ARG A 148 -7.97 15.05 -12.67
N THR A 149 -6.86 14.76 -13.34
CA THR A 149 -5.98 15.79 -13.91
C THR A 149 -6.58 16.32 -15.21
N PRO A 150 -6.09 17.46 -15.75
CA PRO A 150 -6.48 17.92 -17.08
C PRO A 150 -6.25 16.87 -18.18
N GLU A 151 -5.16 16.09 -18.08
CA GLU A 151 -4.85 14.97 -18.97
C GLU A 151 -5.86 13.83 -18.81
N GLY A 152 -6.23 13.51 -17.57
CA GLY A 152 -7.30 12.55 -17.28
C GLY A 152 -8.64 12.98 -17.85
N ASP A 153 -9.01 14.24 -17.66
CA ASP A 153 -10.23 14.80 -18.24
C ASP A 153 -10.21 14.72 -19.76
N ALA A 154 -9.09 15.04 -20.40
CA ALA A 154 -8.96 14.90 -21.85
C ALA A 154 -9.10 13.43 -22.31
N PHE A 155 -8.53 12.49 -21.55
CA PHE A 155 -8.59 11.05 -21.85
C PHE A 155 -10.01 10.49 -21.71
N TYR A 156 -10.70 10.77 -20.60
CA TYR A 156 -12.01 10.19 -20.32
C TYR A 156 -13.19 10.93 -20.97
N HIS A 157 -13.01 12.20 -21.38
CA HIS A 157 -14.06 12.98 -22.07
C HIS A 157 -13.87 13.06 -23.59
N HIS A 158 -12.91 12.32 -24.16
CA HIS A 158 -12.70 12.28 -25.61
C HIS A 158 -13.98 11.85 -26.37
N ASP A 159 -14.75 10.92 -25.81
CA ASP A 159 -15.92 10.32 -26.48
C ASP A 159 -17.25 11.01 -26.13
N ALA A 160 -17.28 11.84 -25.08
CA ALA A 160 -18.49 12.55 -24.65
C ALA A 160 -18.93 13.61 -25.66
N LYS A 161 -17.98 14.20 -26.40
CA LYS A 161 -18.27 15.13 -27.50
C LYS A 161 -18.90 14.42 -28.69
N ASP A 162 -18.45 13.21 -29.02
CA ASP A 162 -18.99 12.42 -30.13
C ASP A 162 -20.40 11.87 -29.83
N LEU A 163 -20.69 11.53 -28.57
CA LEU A 163 -22.04 11.12 -28.16
C LEU A 163 -23.05 12.29 -28.14
N SER A 164 -22.60 13.52 -27.86
CA SER A 164 -23.45 14.72 -27.95
C SER A 164 -23.83 15.08 -29.39
N ALA A 165 -23.02 14.67 -30.38
CA ALA A 165 -23.29 14.86 -31.80
C ALA A 165 -24.22 13.78 -32.40
N ALA A 166 -24.38 12.64 -31.73
CA ALA A 166 -25.22 11.53 -32.17
C ALA A 166 -26.67 11.56 -31.61
N GLY A 167 -26.99 12.53 -30.74
CA GLY A 167 -28.29 12.63 -30.08
C GLY A 167 -29.36 13.41 -30.85
N THR A 168 -29.76 12.95 -32.04
CA THR A 168 -31.06 13.35 -32.63
C THR A 168 -32.03 12.17 -32.65
N SER A 169 -33.09 12.29 -31.85
CA SER A 169 -34.43 11.71 -31.98
C SER A 169 -34.55 10.20 -32.32
N GLY A 170 -35.06 9.44 -31.36
CA GLY A 170 -35.76 8.18 -31.60
C GLY A 170 -36.68 7.89 -30.44
N HIS A 171 -37.98 7.77 -30.74
CA HIS A 171 -39.11 7.57 -29.82
C HIS A 171 -38.97 6.39 -28.86
#